data_AF-A0A1D8GHM5-F1
#
_entry.id   AF-A0A1D8GHM5-F1
#
_cell.length_a   1.000
_cell.length_b   1.000
_cell.length_c   1.000
_cell.angle_alpha   90.00
_cell.angle_beta   90.00
_cell.angle_gamma   90.00
#
_symmetry.space_group_name_H-M   'P 1'
#
loop_
_entity.id
_entity.type
_entity.pdbx_description
1 polymer ?
#
loop_
_entity_poly.entity_id
_entity_poly.type
_entity_poly.pdbx_seq_one_letter_code
_entity_poly.pdbx_strand_id
1 'polypeptide(L)'
;MTYMLSPKALHTMDMEEVCSSCKGGYFHIAPKITKIAVINLGMQKESFMDMVNMKCSLNVFDEDFSINQLNMVPHDVVMVSNGKVDAEKMPMLVDKIKTLIGKKKIFGIGLGQQLVKEAAAQAGAKAWKQEGTIMISEDHKLYCCDMSQQNQLEEIMKYA
;
A
#
# COMPACT_ATOMS: atom_id res chain seq x y z
N MET A 1 -14.71 13.79 -18.68
CA MET A 1 -15.06 13.58 -17.26
C MET A 1 -15.19 12.08 -17.06
N THR A 2 -14.48 11.50 -16.10
CA THR A 2 -14.50 10.04 -15.85
C THR A 2 -15.37 9.76 -14.63
N TYR A 3 -16.36 8.89 -14.78
CA TYR A 3 -17.23 8.47 -13.69
C TYR A 3 -16.70 7.15 -13.11
N MET A 4 -16.64 7.05 -11.78
CA MET A 4 -16.26 5.82 -11.08
C MET A 4 -17.49 5.17 -10.47
N LEU A 5 -17.64 3.87 -10.74
CA LEU A 5 -18.71 3.04 -10.18
C LEU A 5 -18.09 2.04 -9.20
N SER A 6 -18.84 1.71 -8.14
CA SER A 6 -18.43 0.60 -7.29
C SER A 6 -18.59 -0.73 -8.04
N PRO A 7 -17.77 -1.76 -7.73
CA PRO A 7 -17.97 -3.10 -8.31
C PRO A 7 -19.38 -3.65 -8.10
N LYS A 8 -19.99 -3.35 -6.95
CA LYS A 8 -21.38 -3.74 -6.65
C LYS A 8 -22.38 -3.09 -7.61
N ALA A 9 -22.19 -1.81 -7.95
CA ALA A 9 -23.05 -1.13 -8.92
C ALA A 9 -22.90 -1.74 -10.32
N LEU A 10 -21.66 -2.05 -10.74
CA LEU A 10 -21.42 -2.69 -12.03
C LEU A 10 -22.12 -4.06 -12.14
N HIS A 11 -22.11 -4.88 -11.08
CA HIS A 11 -22.80 -6.18 -11.08
C HIS A 11 -24.32 -6.09 -11.20
N THR A 12 -24.92 -4.95 -10.83
CA THR A 12 -26.37 -4.75 -10.92
C THR A 12 -26.83 -4.15 -12.25
N MET A 13 -25.90 -3.77 -13.13
CA MET A 13 -26.22 -3.12 -14.41
C MET A 13 -26.64 -4.14 -15.46
N ASP A 14 -27.71 -3.83 -16.18
CA ASP A 14 -28.02 -4.49 -17.45
C ASP A 14 -27.13 -3.90 -18.55
N MET A 15 -26.16 -4.69 -19.00
CA MET A 15 -25.19 -4.23 -20.00
C MET A 15 -25.81 -4.05 -21.38
N GLU A 16 -26.89 -4.76 -21.70
CA GLU A 16 -27.59 -4.62 -22.99
C GLU A 16 -28.37 -3.31 -23.01
N GLU A 17 -29.07 -2.98 -21.93
CA GLU A 17 -29.76 -1.69 -21.78
C GLU A 17 -28.78 -0.52 -21.86
N VAL A 18 -27.64 -0.61 -21.17
CA VAL A 18 -26.56 0.40 -21.21
C VAL A 18 -26.02 0.55 -22.65
N CYS A 19 -25.70 -0.55 -23.34
CA CYS A 19 -25.23 -0.51 -24.72
C CYS A 19 -26.28 0.12 -25.66
N SER A 20 -27.56 -0.22 -25.50
CA SER A 20 -28.65 0.31 -26.33
C SER A 20 -28.85 1.81 -26.15
N SER A 21 -28.56 2.32 -24.95
CA SER A 21 -28.60 3.74 -24.59
C SER A 21 -27.36 4.51 -25.03
N CYS A 22 -26.26 3.81 -25.33
CA CYS A 22 -24.96 4.37 -25.74
C CYS A 22 -24.65 4.15 -27.24
N LYS A 23 -25.66 4.08 -28.12
CA LYS A 23 -25.45 3.86 -29.58
C LYS A 23 -24.43 4.83 -30.17
N GLY A 24 -23.39 4.28 -30.82
CA GLY A 24 -22.30 5.06 -31.42
C GLY A 24 -21.20 5.49 -30.44
N GLY A 25 -21.31 5.14 -29.16
CA GLY A 25 -20.30 5.37 -28.13
C GLY A 25 -19.65 4.08 -27.63
N TYR A 26 -18.87 4.21 -26.56
CA TYR A 26 -18.28 3.10 -25.81
C TYR A 26 -18.20 3.48 -24.32
N PHE A 27 -18.10 2.47 -23.45
CA PHE A 27 -17.70 2.65 -22.06
C PHE A 27 -16.46 1.82 -21.79
N HIS A 28 -15.58 2.32 -20.91
CA HIS A 28 -14.33 1.67 -20.57
C HIS A 28 -14.43 1.09 -19.16
N ILE A 29 -14.27 -0.23 -19.05
CA ILE A 29 -14.17 -0.94 -17.76
C ILE A 29 -12.72 -1.31 -17.57
N ALA A 30 -12.11 -0.77 -16.52
CA ALA A 30 -10.75 -1.10 -16.10
C ALA A 30 -10.76 -1.59 -14.65
N PRO A 31 -9.83 -2.49 -14.29
CA PRO A 31 -9.61 -2.84 -12.89
C PRO A 31 -9.13 -1.61 -12.11
N LYS A 32 -9.43 -1.57 -10.81
CA LYS A 32 -8.78 -0.61 -9.92
C LYS A 32 -7.28 -0.91 -9.89
N ILE A 33 -6.46 0.08 -10.21
CA ILE A 33 -5.00 0.02 -10.05
C ILE A 33 -4.66 0.65 -8.70
N THR A 34 -4.08 -0.14 -7.80
CA THR A 34 -3.64 0.36 -6.48
C THR A 34 -2.33 1.11 -6.64
N LYS A 35 -2.27 2.36 -6.20
CA LYS A 35 -1.04 3.17 -6.23
C LYS A 35 -0.29 3.02 -4.92
N ILE A 36 0.96 2.59 -4.99
CA ILE A 36 1.80 2.31 -3.81
C ILE A 36 3.04 3.19 -3.86
N ALA A 37 3.25 3.98 -2.81
CA ALA A 37 4.52 4.65 -2.55
C ALA A 37 5.43 3.68 -1.78
N VAL A 38 6.46 3.16 -2.42
CA VAL A 38 7.39 2.18 -1.83
C VAL A 38 8.62 2.92 -1.32
N ILE A 39 8.84 2.92 0.00
CA ILE A 39 10.12 3.28 0.61
C ILE A 39 10.97 2.01 0.57
N ASN A 40 11.88 1.95 -0.40
CA ASN A 40 12.67 0.79 -0.72
C ASN A 40 13.94 0.75 0.14
N LEU A 41 14.03 -0.25 1.00
CA LEU A 41 15.15 -0.52 1.89
C LEU A 41 16.06 -1.65 1.37
N GLY A 42 15.88 -2.07 0.12
CA GLY A 42 16.63 -3.17 -0.50
C GLY A 42 15.77 -4.39 -0.85
N MET A 43 14.53 -4.16 -1.27
CA MET A 43 13.64 -5.21 -1.76
C MET A 43 14.13 -5.76 -3.11
N GLN A 44 13.95 -7.07 -3.32
CA GLN A 44 14.38 -7.74 -4.55
C GLN A 44 13.50 -7.36 -5.74
N LYS A 45 14.09 -7.42 -6.95
CA LYS A 45 13.42 -7.08 -8.21
C LYS A 45 12.15 -7.90 -8.41
N GLU A 46 12.20 -9.18 -8.08
CA GLU A 46 11.10 -10.14 -8.22
C GLU A 46 9.86 -9.65 -7.47
N SER A 47 10.02 -9.11 -6.26
CA SER A 47 8.92 -8.55 -5.48
C SER A 47 8.26 -7.34 -6.16
N PHE A 48 9.04 -6.48 -6.83
CA PHE A 48 8.46 -5.39 -7.63
C PHE A 48 7.66 -5.94 -8.81
N MET A 49 8.16 -6.99 -9.47
CA MET A 49 7.46 -7.64 -10.59
C MET A 49 6.15 -8.30 -10.12
N ASP A 50 6.16 -8.96 -8.97
CA ASP A 50 4.97 -9.56 -8.36
C ASP A 50 3.92 -8.49 -8.08
N MET A 51 4.32 -7.33 -7.53
CA MET A 51 3.41 -6.21 -7.30
C MET A 51 2.82 -5.64 -8.59
N VAL A 52 3.61 -5.51 -9.65
CA VAL A 52 3.11 -5.10 -10.98
C VAL A 52 2.11 -6.13 -11.52
N ASN A 53 2.39 -7.42 -11.38
CA ASN A 53 1.49 -8.50 -11.78
C ASN A 53 0.17 -8.49 -10.99
N MET A 54 0.20 -8.05 -9.74
CA MET A 54 -1.00 -7.80 -8.91
C MET A 54 -1.75 -6.50 -9.26
N LYS A 55 -1.46 -5.86 -10.40
CA LYS A 55 -2.07 -4.58 -10.84
C LYS A 55 -1.79 -3.41 -9.91
N CYS A 56 -0.60 -3.37 -9.30
CA CYS A 56 -0.14 -2.19 -8.56
C CYS A 56 0.66 -1.23 -9.47
N SER A 57 0.52 0.07 -9.21
CA SER A 57 1.36 1.12 -9.77
C SER A 57 2.31 1.61 -8.67
N LEU A 58 3.62 1.50 -8.92
CA LEU A 58 4.64 1.71 -7.90
C LEU A 58 5.35 3.05 -8.12
N ASN A 59 5.44 3.85 -7.05
CA ASN A 59 6.34 5.00 -6.97
C ASN A 59 7.42 4.64 -5.95
N VAL A 60 8.65 4.44 -6.41
CA VAL A 60 9.73 3.89 -5.58
C VAL A 60 10.63 5.03 -5.10
N PHE A 61 10.86 5.09 -3.80
CA PHE A 61 11.71 6.04 -3.11
C PHE A 61 12.82 5.28 -2.40
N ASP A 62 14.01 5.86 -2.31
CA ASP A 62 15.08 5.33 -1.47
C ASP A 62 14.85 5.68 0.01
N GLU A 63 15.78 5.30 0.88
CA GLU A 63 15.76 5.61 2.31
C GLU A 63 15.97 7.11 2.63
N ASP A 64 16.53 7.89 1.71
CA ASP A 64 16.82 9.31 1.90
C ASP A 64 15.66 10.22 1.47
N PHE A 65 14.53 9.64 1.03
CA PHE A 65 13.33 10.33 0.55
C PHE A 65 12.85 11.49 1.43
N SER A 66 12.26 12.51 0.82
CA SER A 66 11.57 13.58 1.56
C SER A 66 10.07 13.30 1.69
N ILE A 67 9.51 13.66 2.85
CA ILE A 67 8.06 13.57 3.11
C ILE A 67 7.27 14.42 2.11
N ASN A 68 7.81 15.57 1.72
CA ASN A 68 7.16 16.45 0.75
C ASN A 68 7.06 15.80 -0.63
N GLN A 69 8.16 15.21 -1.14
CA GLN A 69 8.11 14.50 -2.42
C GLN A 69 7.14 13.32 -2.37
N LEU A 70 7.16 12.52 -1.30
CA LEU A 70 6.23 11.39 -1.14
C LEU A 70 4.77 11.85 -1.17
N ASN A 71 4.45 12.95 -0.47
CA ASN A 71 3.08 13.50 -0.43
C ASN A 71 2.63 14.13 -1.75
N MET A 72 3.55 14.60 -2.59
CA MET A 72 3.24 15.17 -3.91
C MET A 72 2.86 14.10 -4.94
N VAL A 73 3.28 12.86 -4.73
CA VAL A 73 3.01 11.75 -5.66
C VAL A 73 1.71 11.04 -5.23
N PRO A 74 0.69 10.91 -6.11
CA PRO A 74 -0.55 10.25 -5.75
C PRO A 74 -0.37 8.78 -5.37
N HIS A 75 -0.80 8.41 -4.15
CA HIS A 75 -0.75 7.04 -3.65
C HIS A 75 -1.96 6.71 -2.75
N ASP A 76 -2.32 5.43 -2.74
CA ASP A 76 -3.35 4.85 -1.88
C ASP A 76 -2.73 4.30 -0.59
N VAL A 77 -1.55 3.69 -0.73
CA VAL A 77 -0.81 2.99 0.33
C VAL A 77 0.65 3.43 0.33
N VAL A 78 1.25 3.54 1.52
CA VAL A 78 2.70 3.64 1.69
C VAL A 78 3.23 2.27 2.11
N MET A 79 4.24 1.75 1.44
CA MET A 79 4.90 0.49 1.78
C MET A 79 6.33 0.76 2.22
N VAL A 80 6.69 0.32 3.43
CA VAL A 80 8.07 0.27 3.92
C VAL A 80 8.57 -1.14 3.68
N SER A 81 9.49 -1.29 2.73
CA SER A 81 9.88 -2.61 2.24
C SER A 81 10.83 -3.33 3.20
N ASN A 82 11.10 -4.60 2.89
CA ASN A 82 12.21 -5.32 3.50
C ASN A 82 13.55 -4.84 2.94
N GLY A 83 14.64 -5.24 3.62
CA GLY A 83 16.01 -5.09 3.15
C GLY A 83 16.99 -4.84 4.30
N LYS A 84 17.95 -3.95 4.10
CA LYS A 84 18.99 -3.61 5.08
C LYS A 84 19.18 -2.09 5.10
N VAL A 85 19.22 -1.54 6.30
CA VAL A 85 19.45 -0.11 6.54
C VAL A 85 20.53 0.03 7.59
N ASP A 86 21.38 1.05 7.43
CA ASP A 86 22.36 1.41 8.44
C ASP A 86 21.68 1.85 9.74
N ALA A 87 22.18 1.36 10.87
CA ALA A 87 21.59 1.64 12.19
C ALA A 87 21.45 3.15 12.48
N GLU A 88 22.36 3.97 11.94
CA GLU A 88 22.34 5.44 12.09
C GLU A 88 21.17 6.11 11.35
N LYS A 89 20.66 5.49 10.27
CA LYS A 89 19.52 6.02 9.49
C LYS A 89 18.16 5.57 10.04
N MET A 90 18.11 4.48 10.80
CA MET A 90 16.85 3.94 11.34
C MET A 90 16.03 4.96 12.15
N PRO A 91 16.62 5.76 13.08
CA PRO A 91 15.86 6.77 13.81
C PRO A 91 15.20 7.81 12.90
N MET A 92 15.93 8.27 11.87
CA MET A 92 15.40 9.23 10.90
C MET A 92 14.23 8.63 10.10
N LEU A 93 14.34 7.37 9.66
CA LEU A 93 13.25 6.67 8.98
C LEU A 93 12.03 6.50 9.87
N VAL A 94 12.22 6.11 11.13
CA VAL A 94 11.13 5.99 12.13
C VAL A 94 10.40 7.33 12.27
N ASP A 95 11.13 8.43 12.42
CA ASP A 95 10.52 9.76 12.53
C ASP A 95 9.75 10.15 11.27
N LYS A 96 10.31 9.90 10.08
CA LYS A 96 9.61 10.12 8.81
C LYS A 96 8.32 9.30 8.74
N ILE A 97 8.38 7.99 9.00
CA ILE A 97 7.23 7.06 8.97
C ILE A 97 6.16 7.51 9.97
N LYS A 98 6.56 7.92 11.18
CA LYS A 98 5.66 8.44 12.22
C LYS A 98 4.79 9.58 11.71
N THR A 99 5.33 10.49 10.89
CA THR A 99 4.57 11.60 10.30
C THR A 99 3.50 11.17 9.28
N LEU A 100 3.55 9.93 8.80
CA LEU A 100 2.63 9.37 7.81
C LEU A 100 1.47 8.61 8.46
N ILE A 101 1.62 8.20 9.73
CA ILE A 101 0.63 7.37 10.46
C ILE A 101 -0.75 8.06 10.47
N GLY A 102 -1.81 7.28 10.24
CA GLY A 102 -3.20 7.75 10.21
C GLY A 102 -3.63 8.49 8.94
N LYS A 103 -2.69 9.05 8.16
CA LYS A 103 -3.01 9.76 6.90
C LYS A 103 -3.42 8.79 5.79
N LYS A 104 -2.58 7.79 5.54
CA LYS A 104 -2.80 6.71 4.56
C LYS A 104 -2.53 5.36 5.22
N LYS A 105 -2.92 4.28 4.55
CA LYS A 105 -2.53 2.94 5.01
C LYS A 105 -1.03 2.78 4.87
N ILE A 106 -0.37 2.22 5.88
CA ILE A 106 1.05 1.93 5.86
C ILE A 106 1.26 0.43 5.99
N PHE A 107 1.99 -0.13 5.03
CA PHE A 107 2.38 -1.54 4.99
C PHE A 107 3.85 -1.66 5.40
N GLY A 108 4.14 -2.39 6.48
CA GLY A 108 5.51 -2.68 6.91
C GLY A 108 5.87 -4.14 6.63
N ILE A 109 6.91 -4.38 5.83
CA ILE A 109 7.28 -5.74 5.40
C ILE A 109 8.72 -6.05 5.84
N GLY A 110 8.93 -7.16 6.54
CA GLY A 110 10.27 -7.57 7.01
C GLY A 110 10.93 -6.52 7.91
N LEU A 111 12.08 -5.95 7.51
CA LEU A 111 12.68 -4.81 8.22
C LEU A 111 11.70 -3.62 8.36
N GLY A 112 10.90 -3.36 7.32
CA GLY A 112 9.90 -2.30 7.35
C GLY A 112 8.84 -2.49 8.44
N GLN A 113 8.49 -3.73 8.79
CA GLN A 113 7.61 -3.99 9.92
C GLN A 113 8.20 -3.47 11.23
N GLN A 114 9.51 -3.62 11.44
CA GLN A 114 10.18 -3.17 12.66
C GLN A 114 10.13 -1.64 12.76
N LEU A 115 10.46 -0.95 11.67
CA LEU A 115 10.41 0.52 11.60
C LEU A 115 9.00 1.06 11.81
N VAL A 116 7.99 0.44 11.19
CA VAL A 116 6.59 0.84 11.35
C VAL A 116 6.11 0.61 12.78
N LYS A 117 6.46 -0.53 13.41
CA LYS A 117 6.10 -0.81 14.80
C LYS A 117 6.76 0.15 15.79
N GLU A 118 8.02 0.51 15.56
CA GLU A 118 8.71 1.51 16.38
C GLU A 118 8.07 2.90 16.23
N ALA A 119 7.79 3.32 14.99
CA ALA A 119 7.08 4.58 14.73
C ALA A 119 5.67 4.59 15.37
N ALA A 120 4.96 3.47 15.32
CA ALA A 120 3.66 3.29 15.95
C ALA A 120 3.75 3.41 17.47
N ALA A 121 4.74 2.75 18.10
CA ALA A 121 4.95 2.84 19.54
C ALA A 121 5.21 4.29 19.99
N GLN A 122 6.03 5.04 19.25
CA GLN A 122 6.29 6.46 19.51
C GLN A 122 5.07 7.36 19.27
N ALA A 123 4.17 6.97 18.36
CA ALA A 123 2.90 7.65 18.12
C ALA A 123 1.80 7.27 19.12
N GLY A 124 2.05 6.36 20.07
CA GLY A 124 1.07 5.88 21.03
C GLY A 124 0.18 4.73 20.55
N ALA A 125 0.44 4.20 19.35
CA ALA A 125 -0.29 3.06 18.78
C ALA A 125 0.23 1.73 19.37
N LYS A 126 -0.45 1.23 20.40
CA LYS A 126 -0.03 0.03 21.15
C LYS A 126 -0.89 -1.22 20.88
N ALA A 127 -2.10 -1.05 20.39
CA ALA A 127 -3.01 -2.16 20.12
C ALA A 127 -2.79 -2.71 18.71
N TRP A 128 -2.51 -4.02 18.65
CA TRP A 128 -2.37 -4.78 17.41
C TRP A 128 -3.23 -6.04 17.49
N LYS A 129 -3.99 -6.30 16.43
CA LYS A 129 -4.67 -7.57 16.19
C LYS A 129 -3.86 -8.39 15.22
N GLN A 130 -3.97 -9.71 15.28
CA GLN A 130 -3.33 -10.60 14.30
C GLN A 130 -4.42 -11.30 13.47
N GLU A 131 -4.32 -11.19 12.15
CA GLU A 131 -5.15 -11.90 11.18
C GLU A 131 -4.23 -12.68 10.24
N GLY A 132 -4.19 -14.00 10.40
CA GLY A 132 -3.22 -14.84 9.68
C GLY A 132 -1.78 -14.43 9.99
N THR A 133 -1.02 -14.05 8.96
CA THR A 133 0.36 -13.57 9.08
C THR A 133 0.47 -12.04 9.27
N ILE A 134 -0.65 -11.31 9.21
CA ILE A 134 -0.68 -9.85 9.22
C ILE A 134 -1.00 -9.34 10.63
N MET A 135 -0.16 -8.43 11.13
CA MET A 135 -0.41 -7.65 12.33
C MET A 135 -1.06 -6.32 11.94
N ILE A 136 -2.21 -6.00 12.54
CA ILE A 136 -3.07 -4.90 12.14
C ILE A 136 -3.31 -3.95 13.31
N SER A 137 -3.10 -2.65 13.09
CA SER A 137 -3.57 -1.58 13.95
C SER A 137 -4.55 -0.71 13.16
N GLU A 138 -5.84 -1.04 13.26
CA GLU A 138 -6.90 -0.44 12.42
C GLU A 138 -7.03 1.07 12.65
N ASP A 139 -7.00 1.50 13.91
CA ASP A 139 -7.14 2.92 14.29
C ASP A 139 -6.04 3.81 13.69
N HIS A 140 -4.88 3.22 13.42
CA HIS A 140 -3.70 3.91 12.87
C HIS A 140 -3.46 3.58 11.39
N LYS A 141 -4.30 2.73 10.79
CA LYS A 141 -4.19 2.23 9.41
C LYS A 141 -2.85 1.54 9.12
N LEU A 142 -2.35 0.77 10.08
CA LEU A 142 -1.06 0.07 9.97
C LEU A 142 -1.27 -1.42 9.76
N TYR A 143 -0.51 -1.99 8.83
CA TYR A 143 -0.54 -3.40 8.48
C TYR A 143 0.90 -3.87 8.34
N CYS A 144 1.29 -4.90 9.08
CA CYS A 144 2.67 -5.39 9.08
C CYS A 144 2.73 -6.90 8.89
N CYS A 145 3.70 -7.38 8.11
CA CYS A 145 3.95 -8.80 7.93
C CYS A 145 5.45 -9.11 7.90
N ASP A 146 5.80 -10.32 8.34
CA ASP A 146 7.19 -10.79 8.40
C ASP A 146 7.51 -11.70 7.21
N MET A 147 8.56 -11.40 6.44
CA MET A 147 8.96 -12.07 5.19
C MET A 147 9.40 -13.54 5.33
N SER A 148 9.16 -14.20 6.46
CA SER A 148 9.54 -15.60 6.69
C SER A 148 8.66 -16.63 5.94
N GLN A 149 7.55 -16.21 5.32
CA GLN A 149 6.61 -17.11 4.64
C GLN A 149 6.25 -16.68 3.21
N GLN A 150 5.79 -17.63 2.40
CA GLN A 150 5.42 -17.45 0.99
C GLN A 150 4.11 -16.64 0.85
N ASN A 151 3.93 -15.91 -0.26
CA ASN A 151 2.72 -15.15 -0.66
C ASN A 151 2.27 -13.96 0.22
N GLN A 152 3.12 -13.42 1.10
CA GLN A 152 2.69 -12.33 1.99
C GLN A 152 2.34 -11.01 1.30
N LEU A 153 2.96 -10.73 0.15
CA LEU A 153 2.57 -9.56 -0.66
C LEU A 153 1.11 -9.68 -1.11
N GLU A 154 0.63 -10.86 -1.49
CA GLU A 154 -0.78 -11.06 -1.83
C GLU A 154 -1.70 -10.90 -0.61
N GLU A 155 -1.28 -11.40 0.55
CA GLU A 155 -2.06 -11.31 1.78
C GLU A 155 -2.23 -9.86 2.26
N ILE A 156 -1.13 -9.11 2.38
CA ILE A 156 -1.17 -7.73 2.85
C ILE A 156 -1.91 -6.82 1.85
N MET A 157 -1.85 -7.14 0.56
CA MET A 157 -2.54 -6.37 -0.49
C MET A 157 -4.07 -6.49 -0.44
N LYS A 158 -4.64 -7.47 0.28
CA LYS A 158 -6.09 -7.51 0.56
C LYS A 158 -6.57 -6.29 1.35
N TYR A 159 -5.66 -5.63 2.06
CA TYR A 159 -5.95 -4.44 2.85
C TYR A 159 -5.71 -3.14 2.08
N ALA A 160 -5.38 -3.16 0.79
CA ALA A 160 -5.11 -1.94 0.01
C ALA A 160 -6.36 -1.08 -0.24
#